data_AF-A0AAU6GZE4-F1
#
_entry.id   AF-A0AAU6GZE4-F1
#
_cell.length_a   1.000
_cell.length_b   1.000
_cell.length_c   1.000
_cell.angle_alpha   90.00
_cell.angle_beta   90.00
_cell.angle_gamma   90.00
#
_symmetry.space_group_name_H-M   'P 1'
#
loop_
_entity.id
_entity.type
_entity.pdbx_description
1 polymer ?
#
loop_
_entity_poly.entity_id
_entity_poly.type
_entity_poly.pdbx_seq_one_letter_code
_entity_poly.pdbx_strand_id
1 'polypeptide(L)'
;MVALPGEGSATTYHLRPPGGGTQWSAPADGTTLRPVPVKATHATLLAGRDAVYDPRARQGSVPVEFHFDDGSTLNGALILTTAELERLYAQTSRLLDAHERALGGTS
;
A
#
# COMPACT_ATOMS: atom_id res chain seq x y z
N MET A 1 -5.41 19.38 9.49
CA MET A 1 -6.70 19.78 10.09
C MET A 1 -7.60 20.23 8.95
N VAL A 2 -8.58 19.43 8.56
CA VAL A 2 -9.55 19.81 7.52
C VAL A 2 -10.62 20.64 8.21
N ALA A 3 -10.71 21.93 7.89
CA ALA A 3 -11.77 22.78 8.42
C ALA A 3 -13.09 22.40 7.73
N LEU A 4 -14.02 21.84 8.51
CA LEU A 4 -15.37 21.54 8.05
C LEU A 4 -16.19 22.84 8.05
N PRO A 5 -16.95 23.14 6.98
CA PRO A 5 -17.83 24.30 6.98
C PRO A 5 -18.99 24.10 7.96
N GLY A 6 -19.09 24.99 8.95
CA GLY A 6 -20.19 25.00 9.93
C GLY A 6 -19.72 25.05 11.39
N GLU A 7 -18.85 26.00 11.74
CA GLU A 7 -18.71 26.38 13.15
C GLU A 7 -20.05 26.99 13.61
N GLY A 8 -20.94 26.14 14.14
CA GLY A 8 -22.07 26.62 14.93
C GLY A 8 -23.30 25.73 15.06
N SER A 9 -23.72 24.87 14.12
CA SER A 9 -25.08 24.25 14.27
C SER A 9 -25.46 23.02 13.44
N ALA A 10 -24.57 22.39 12.67
CA ALA A 10 -24.94 21.17 11.95
C ALA A 10 -24.15 19.96 12.47
N THR A 11 -24.69 19.28 13.49
CA THR A 11 -24.22 17.94 13.92
C THR A 11 -24.52 16.85 12.89
N THR A 12 -25.24 17.20 11.83
CA THR A 12 -25.74 16.29 10.79
C THR A 12 -25.72 17.00 9.44
N TYR A 13 -25.07 16.40 8.44
CA TYR A 13 -25.18 16.80 7.03
C TYR A 13 -26.54 16.38 6.48
N HIS A 14 -27.17 17.24 5.68
CA HIS A 14 -28.39 16.93 4.95
C HIS A 14 -28.20 17.22 3.46
N LEU A 15 -28.42 16.22 2.61
CA LEU A 15 -28.42 16.38 1.16
C LEU A 15 -29.83 16.11 0.61
N ARG A 16 -30.36 17.05 -0.16
CA ARG A 16 -31.61 16.87 -0.92
C ARG A 16 -31.29 16.74 -2.39
N PRO A 17 -31.64 15.62 -3.05
CA PRO A 17 -31.47 15.50 -4.49
C PRO A 17 -32.31 16.57 -5.22
N PRO A 18 -31.75 17.27 -6.24
CA PRO A 18 -32.57 18.13 -7.09
C PRO A 18 -33.66 17.29 -7.76
N GLY A 19 -34.92 17.70 -7.63
CA GLY A 19 -36.09 16.94 -8.10
C GLY A 19 -36.90 16.23 -7.02
N GLY A 20 -36.58 16.38 -5.73
CA GLY A 20 -37.48 15.99 -4.64
C GLY A 20 -37.40 14.53 -4.19
N GLY A 21 -36.23 13.90 -4.30
CA GLY A 21 -35.97 12.56 -3.77
C GLY A 21 -35.77 12.50 -2.25
N THR A 22 -35.62 11.28 -1.73
CA THR A 22 -35.37 11.03 -0.30
C THR A 22 -34.18 11.83 0.20
N GLN A 23 -34.39 12.62 1.26
CA GLN A 23 -33.34 13.38 1.92
C GLN A 23 -32.33 12.43 2.56
N TRP A 24 -31.06 12.60 2.21
CA TRP A 24 -29.96 11.87 2.83
C TRP A 24 -29.43 12.63 4.03
N SER A 25 -29.04 11.92 5.09
CA SER A 25 -28.38 12.52 6.24
C SER A 25 -27.24 11.66 6.78
N ALA A 26 -26.17 12.30 7.24
CA ALA A 26 -25.08 11.66 7.96
C ALA A 26 -24.60 12.54 9.12
N PRO A 27 -24.13 11.95 10.24
CA PRO A 27 -23.45 12.71 11.29
C PRO A 27 -22.30 13.54 10.72
N ALA A 28 -22.13 14.76 11.24
CA ALA A 28 -21.05 15.66 10.86
C ALA A 28 -19.72 15.37 11.59
N ASP A 29 -19.58 14.16 12.12
CA ASP A 29 -18.42 13.68 12.87
C ASP A 29 -17.39 12.94 11.97
N GLY A 30 -17.68 12.83 10.66
CA GLY A 30 -16.81 12.18 9.69
C GLY A 30 -16.81 10.65 9.77
N THR A 31 -17.60 10.02 10.65
CA THR A 31 -17.68 8.56 10.79
C THR A 31 -18.18 7.85 9.53
N THR A 32 -18.92 8.57 8.68
CA THR A 32 -19.42 8.06 7.40
C THR A 32 -18.44 8.27 6.24
N LEU A 33 -17.30 8.93 6.46
CA LEU A 33 -16.27 9.11 5.44
C LEU A 33 -15.45 7.83 5.32
N ARG A 34 -15.28 7.33 4.09
CA ARG A 34 -14.27 6.30 3.84
C ARG A 34 -12.88 6.94 3.98
N PRO A 35 -11.92 6.28 4.65
CA PRO A 35 -10.54 6.74 4.65
C PRO A 35 -10.06 6.92 3.21
N VAL A 36 -9.44 8.06 2.92
CA VAL A 36 -8.76 8.26 1.65
C VAL A 36 -7.63 7.24 1.57
N PRO A 37 -7.54 6.40 0.52
CA PRO A 37 -6.44 5.46 0.40
C PRO A 37 -5.12 6.21 0.39
N VAL A 38 -4.26 5.94 1.38
CA VAL A 38 -2.93 6.51 1.43
C VAL A 38 -2.06 5.78 0.41
N LYS A 39 -1.28 6.54 -0.34
CA LYS A 39 -0.45 6.00 -1.41
C LYS A 39 0.77 5.29 -0.81
N ALA A 40 1.03 4.07 -1.27
CA ALA A 40 2.28 3.36 -0.98
C ALA A 40 3.45 4.01 -1.73
N THR A 41 4.56 4.23 -1.04
CA THR A 41 5.79 4.83 -1.59
C THR A 41 6.77 3.77 -2.05
N HIS A 42 7.04 2.79 -1.20
CA HIS A 42 7.97 1.71 -1.44
C HIS A 42 7.65 0.50 -0.56
N ALA A 43 8.32 -0.62 -0.85
CA ALA A 43 8.25 -1.82 -0.06
C ALA A 43 9.65 -2.30 0.30
N THR A 44 9.78 -2.92 1.47
CA THR A 44 11.02 -3.54 1.95
C THR A 44 10.76 -4.99 2.32
N LEU A 45 11.80 -5.83 2.30
CA LEU A 45 11.66 -7.22 2.75
C LEU A 45 11.37 -7.24 4.24
N LEU A 46 10.39 -8.05 4.66
CA LEU A 46 10.03 -8.16 6.06
C LEU A 46 11.07 -9.00 6.81
N ALA A 47 11.77 -8.38 7.77
CA ALA A 47 12.85 -9.02 8.50
C ALA A 47 12.39 -10.28 9.26
N GLY A 48 13.24 -11.31 9.26
CA GLY A 48 13.00 -12.56 9.99
C GLY A 48 11.91 -13.45 9.38
N ARG A 49 11.49 -13.20 8.14
CA ARG A 49 10.57 -14.09 7.40
C ARG A 49 11.12 -14.44 6.03
N ASP A 50 11.03 -15.73 5.71
CA ASP A 50 11.49 -16.26 4.43
C ASP A 50 10.38 -16.27 3.37
N ALA A 51 10.81 -16.26 2.12
CA ALA A 51 9.92 -16.51 0.99
C ALA A 51 9.44 -17.97 0.97
N VAL A 52 8.19 -18.18 0.60
CA VAL A 52 7.58 -19.52 0.49
C VAL A 52 7.10 -19.73 -0.93
N TYR A 53 7.31 -20.93 -1.48
CA TYR A 53 6.73 -21.33 -2.75
C TYR A 53 5.50 -22.21 -2.53
N ASP A 54 4.36 -21.78 -3.07
CA ASP A 54 3.15 -22.59 -3.11
C ASP A 54 3.10 -23.40 -4.42
N PRO A 55 3.30 -24.73 -4.38
CA PRO A 55 3.26 -25.56 -5.58
C PRO A 55 1.87 -25.69 -6.19
N ARG A 56 0.79 -25.50 -5.41
CA ARG A 56 -0.60 -25.59 -5.90
C ARG A 56 -0.96 -24.35 -6.70
N ALA A 57 -0.58 -23.18 -6.20
CA ALA A 57 -0.77 -21.91 -6.91
C ALA A 57 0.31 -21.64 -7.97
N ARG A 58 1.44 -22.37 -7.93
CA ARG A 58 2.64 -22.13 -8.73
C ARG A 58 3.17 -20.71 -8.58
N GLN A 59 3.18 -20.23 -7.35
CA GLN A 59 3.54 -18.86 -7.00
C GLN A 59 4.50 -18.83 -5.82
N GLY A 60 5.46 -17.90 -5.87
CA GLY A 60 6.25 -17.50 -4.71
C GLY A 60 5.56 -16.39 -3.94
N SER A 61 5.70 -16.42 -2.63
CA SER A 61 5.23 -15.38 -1.71
C SER A 61 6.42 -14.87 -0.93
N VAL A 62 6.75 -13.59 -1.11
CA VAL A 62 7.83 -12.91 -0.40
C VAL A 62 7.22 -11.94 0.62
N PRO A 63 7.41 -12.15 1.93
CA PRO A 63 6.93 -11.22 2.95
C PRO A 63 7.56 -9.84 2.79
N VAL A 64 6.74 -8.79 2.77
CA VAL A 64 7.16 -7.39 2.61
C VAL A 64 6.47 -6.47 3.59
N GLU A 65 7.13 -5.36 3.93
CA GLU A 65 6.52 -4.21 4.60
C GLU A 65 6.34 -3.08 3.58
N PHE A 66 5.10 -2.62 3.42
CA PHE A 66 4.75 -1.45 2.61
C PHE A 66 4.85 -0.18 3.45
N HIS A 67 5.47 0.85 2.89
CA HIS A 67 5.62 2.17 3.50
C HIS A 67 4.71 3.16 2.76
N PHE A 68 3.98 3.99 3.50
CA PHE A 68 3.01 4.94 2.94
C PHE A 68 3.46 6.39 3.08
N ASP A 69 2.88 7.28 2.26
CA ASP A 69 3.21 8.72 2.25
C ASP A 69 2.98 9.42 3.61
N ASP A 70 2.10 8.88 4.46
CA ASP A 70 1.82 9.40 5.81
C ASP A 70 2.76 8.85 6.88
N GLY A 71 3.75 8.03 6.49
CA GLY A 71 4.69 7.38 7.39
C GLY A 71 4.16 6.12 8.06
N SER A 72 2.92 5.71 7.78
CA SER A 72 2.40 4.41 8.25
C SER A 72 3.03 3.25 7.48
N THR A 73 2.96 2.04 8.07
CA THR A 73 3.41 0.81 7.43
C THR A 73 2.36 -0.30 7.47
N LEU A 74 2.44 -1.24 6.53
CA LEU A 74 1.59 -2.42 6.47
C LEU A 74 2.39 -3.66 6.05
N ASN A 75 2.28 -4.73 6.84
CA ASN A 75 2.83 -6.03 6.46
C ASN A 75 1.95 -6.69 5.40
N GLY A 76 2.58 -7.25 4.37
CA GLY A 76 1.92 -7.99 3.31
C GLY A 76 2.85 -9.00 2.64
N ALA A 77 2.45 -9.44 1.44
CA ALA A 77 3.22 -10.37 0.64
C ALA A 77 3.27 -9.91 -0.82
N LEU A 78 4.47 -9.94 -1.40
CA LEU A 78 4.66 -9.85 -2.84
C LEU A 78 4.47 -11.25 -3.42
N ILE A 79 3.36 -11.45 -4.14
CA ILE A 79 3.04 -12.71 -4.81
C ILE A 79 3.58 -12.66 -6.23
N LEU A 80 4.37 -13.66 -6.59
CA LEU A 80 5.08 -13.74 -7.87
C LEU A 80 4.74 -15.06 -8.54
N THR A 81 4.36 -15.01 -9.81
CA THR A 81 4.32 -16.20 -10.67
C THR A 81 5.72 -16.76 -10.90
N THR A 82 5.83 -17.99 -11.39
CA THR A 82 7.13 -18.60 -11.73
C THR A 82 7.95 -17.72 -12.69
N ALA A 83 7.32 -17.16 -13.72
CA ALA A 83 8.02 -16.30 -14.69
C ALA A 83 8.53 -15.00 -14.03
N GLU A 84 7.76 -14.43 -13.09
CA GLU A 84 8.18 -13.24 -12.35
C GLU A 84 9.31 -13.55 -11.36
N LEU A 85 9.31 -14.74 -10.73
CA LEU A 85 10.42 -15.20 -9.89
C LEU A 85 11.72 -15.31 -10.70
N GLU A 86 11.67 -15.94 -11.87
CA GLU A 86 12.85 -16.07 -12.75
C GLU A 86 13.37 -14.69 -13.20
N ARG A 87 12.46 -13.79 -13.58
CA ARG A 87 12.80 -12.43 -13.97
C ARG A 87 13.43 -11.65 -12.81
N LEU A 88 12.84 -11.75 -11.62
CA LEU A 88 13.34 -11.08 -10.42
C LEU A 88 14.73 -11.60 -10.05
N TYR A 89 14.93 -12.92 -10.02
CA TYR A 89 16.22 -13.55 -9.79
C TYR A 89 17.29 -12.99 -10.74
N ALA A 90 17.02 -12.98 -12.04
CA ALA A 90 17.96 -12.47 -13.02
C ALA A 90 18.29 -10.97 -12.81
N GLN A 91 17.31 -10.16 -12.40
CA GLN A 91 17.52 -8.74 -12.11
C GLN A 91 18.35 -8.54 -10.84
N THR A 92 18.04 -9.25 -9.76
CA THR A 92 18.76 -9.12 -8.49
C THR A 92 20.17 -9.66 -8.58
N SER A 93 20.42 -10.76 -9.29
CA SER A 93 21.78 -11.28 -9.50
C SER A 93 22.65 -10.24 -10.21
N ARG A 94 22.13 -9.56 -11.25
CA ARG A 94 22.88 -8.48 -11.91
C ARG A 94 23.18 -7.29 -11.00
N LEU A 95 22.28 -6.96 -10.07
CA LEU A 95 22.50 -5.91 -9.08
C LEU A 95 23.59 -6.30 -8.08
N LEU A 96 23.60 -7.56 -7.64
CA LEU A 96 24.64 -8.10 -6.76
C LEU A 96 26.01 -8.13 -7.45
N ASP A 97 26.08 -8.62 -8.69
CA ASP A 97 27.31 -8.58 -9.48
C ASP A 97 27.83 -7.14 -9.65
N ALA A 98 26.93 -6.17 -9.87
CA ALA A 98 27.30 -4.76 -9.99
C ALA A 98 27.82 -4.19 -8.66
N HIS A 99 27.21 -4.58 -7.54
CA HIS A 99 27.66 -4.22 -6.19
C HIS A 99 29.06 -4.78 -5.89
N GLU A 100 29.32 -6.05 -6.20
CA GLU A 100 30.63 -6.68 -6.03
C GLU A 100 31.71 -5.98 -6.86
N ARG A 101 31.43 -5.65 -8.12
CA ARG A 101 32.37 -4.88 -8.97
C ARG A 101 32.65 -3.49 -8.41
N ALA A 102 31.64 -2.82 -7.87
CA ALA A 102 31.81 -1.50 -7.25
C ALA A 102 32.71 -1.56 -6.00
N LEU A 103 32.64 -2.65 -5.23
CA LEU A 103 33.51 -2.89 -4.07
C LEU A 103 34.93 -3.35 -4.46
N GLY A 104 35.05 -4.18 -5.51
CA GLY A 104 36.31 -4.75 -6.00
C GLY A 104 37.14 -3.85 -6.93
N GLY A 105 36.61 -2.69 -7.33
CA GLY A 105 37.31 -1.70 -8.18
C GLY A 105 38.34 -0.82 -7.47
N THR A 106 38.72 -1.16 -6.23
CA THR A 106 39.80 -0.50 -5.48
C THR A 106 40.97 -1.47 -5.29
N SER A 107 41.73 -1.70 -6.35
CA SER A 107 43.08 -2.30 -6.28
C SER A 107 43.94 -1.77 -7.41
#